data_AF-W2VN14-F1
#
_entry.id   AF-W2VN14-F1
#
_cell.length_a   1.000
_cell.length_b   1.000
_cell.length_c   1.000
_cell.angle_alpha   90.00
_cell.angle_beta   90.00
_cell.angle_gamma   90.00
#
_symmetry.space_group_name_H-M   'P 1'
#
loop_
_entity.id
_entity.type
_entity.pdbx_description
1 polymer ?
#
loop_
_entity_poly.entity_id
_entity_poly.type
_entity_poly.pdbx_seq_one_letter_code
_entity_poly.pdbx_strand_id
1 'polypeptide(L)'
;MVNTKDICAFFYDDLGSGCYACRECGTARKQQVGSGYSNLMLHITTKHPQYEEMYSAATSSGTLQRFGFVSQETNHRFQWLRWVVERNPPISEVVNDVTRSMSKWPPISSKALNACMHTVTKNVSVVIDQELGVSFGLMFYGWSHGSMHYIELYGVYDVMGLGVSACSRCHLWEKEAKALKRTSR
;
A
#
# COMPACT_ATOMS: atom_id res chain seq x y z
N MET A 1 -2.54 8.63 8.90
CA MET A 1 -3.22 9.67 9.69
C MET A 1 -2.17 10.75 9.95
N VAL A 2 -2.29 11.91 9.29
CA VAL A 2 -1.31 13.00 9.42
C VAL A 2 -1.45 13.60 10.82
N ASN A 3 -0.32 13.87 11.49
CA ASN A 3 -0.33 14.42 12.84
C ASN A 3 -0.70 15.91 12.80
N THR A 4 -1.67 16.31 13.62
CA THR A 4 -2.12 17.71 13.78
C THR A 4 -0.97 18.68 14.05
N LYS A 5 0.05 18.22 14.79
CA LYS A 5 1.26 18.99 15.06
C LYS A 5 2.03 19.34 13.79
N ASP A 6 2.14 18.41 12.84
CA ASP A 6 2.91 18.60 11.61
C ASP A 6 2.19 19.57 10.66
N ILE A 7 0.85 19.51 10.63
CA ILE A 7 0.03 20.45 9.87
C ILE A 7 0.19 21.86 10.45
N CYS A 8 0.09 22.03 11.77
CA CYS A 8 0.31 23.34 12.39
C CYS A 8 1.74 23.86 12.16
N ALA A 9 2.77 23.01 12.23
CA ALA A 9 4.15 23.40 11.95
C ALA A 9 4.38 23.84 10.49
N PHE A 10 3.59 23.32 9.54
CA PHE A 10 3.65 23.73 8.15
C PHE A 10 3.06 25.13 7.92
N PHE A 11 1.91 25.42 8.52
CA PHE A 11 1.14 26.65 8.28
C PHE A 11 1.52 27.83 9.18
N TYR A 12 2.35 27.63 10.21
CA TYR A 12 2.67 28.66 11.19
C TYR A 12 4.17 28.87 11.41
N ASP A 13 4.55 30.13 11.61
CA ASP A 13 5.84 30.52 12.17
C ASP A 13 5.71 30.74 13.69
N ASP A 14 6.65 30.18 14.45
CA ASP A 14 6.72 30.37 15.90
C ASP A 14 7.33 31.74 16.21
N LEU A 15 6.55 32.61 16.85
CA LEU A 15 6.97 33.93 17.30
C LEU A 15 7.48 33.92 18.76
N GLY A 16 7.51 32.74 19.40
CA GLY A 16 7.83 32.56 20.80
C GLY A 16 6.64 32.80 21.73
N SER A 17 6.80 32.40 22.99
CA SER A 17 5.77 32.58 24.05
C SER A 17 4.40 31.98 23.71
N GLY A 18 4.37 30.93 22.89
CA GLY A 18 3.14 30.29 22.41
C GLY A 18 2.36 31.12 21.40
N CYS A 19 2.97 32.13 20.78
CA CYS A 19 2.38 32.91 19.70
C CYS A 19 2.86 32.40 18.34
N TYR A 20 1.95 32.26 17.39
CA TYR A 20 2.19 31.71 16.07
C TYR A 20 1.60 32.63 14.99
N ALA A 21 2.33 32.91 13.92
CA ALA A 21 1.81 33.66 12.77
C ALA A 21 1.48 32.72 11.62
N CYS A 22 0.27 32.79 11.08
CA CYS A 22 -0.10 32.00 9.90
C CYS A 22 0.69 32.49 8.68
N ARG A 23 1.35 31.59 7.95
CA ARG A 23 2.13 31.92 6.75
C ARG A 23 1.28 32.39 5.59
N GLU A 24 0.06 31.89 5.47
CA GLU A 24 -0.84 32.19 4.35
C GLU A 24 -1.56 33.53 4.49
N CYS A 25 -1.98 33.89 5.71
CA CYS A 25 -2.76 35.11 5.96
C CYS A 25 -2.12 36.10 6.95
N GLY A 26 -0.94 35.80 7.49
CA GLY A 26 -0.23 36.64 8.46
C GLY A 26 -0.89 36.74 9.84
N THR A 27 -2.02 36.08 10.07
CA THR A 27 -2.77 36.24 11.33
C THR A 27 -2.03 35.61 12.50
N ALA A 28 -1.70 36.43 13.51
CA ALA A 28 -1.12 35.95 14.77
C ALA A 28 -2.18 35.26 15.65
N ARG A 29 -1.81 34.12 16.23
CA ARG A 29 -2.63 33.30 17.13
C ARG A 29 -1.81 32.84 18.32
N LYS A 30 -2.34 33.06 19.52
CA LYS A 30 -1.76 32.49 20.74
C LYS A 30 -2.33 31.10 20.96
N GLN A 31 -1.47 30.11 21.15
CA GLN A 31 -1.86 28.76 21.51
C GLN A 31 -2.53 28.75 22.89
N GLN A 32 -3.71 28.14 22.97
CA GLN A 32 -4.43 28.05 24.23
C GLN A 32 -3.80 26.99 25.13
N VAL A 33 -3.40 27.41 26.32
CA VAL A 33 -2.82 26.55 27.36
C VAL A 33 -3.80 25.41 27.67
N GLY A 34 -3.32 24.16 27.61
CA GLY A 34 -4.10 22.96 27.90
C GLY A 34 -4.93 22.37 26.74
N SER A 35 -5.02 23.05 25.59
CA SER A 35 -5.85 22.59 24.44
C SER A 35 -5.05 21.92 23.29
N GLY A 36 -3.72 21.91 23.39
CA GLY A 36 -2.85 21.45 22.32
C GLY A 36 -2.90 22.35 21.07
N TYR A 37 -3.03 21.75 19.88
CA TYR A 37 -3.05 22.44 18.59
C TYR A 37 -4.46 22.75 18.06
N SER A 38 -5.49 22.45 18.85
CA SER A 38 -6.89 22.49 18.42
C SER A 38 -7.33 23.88 17.93
N ASN A 39 -6.86 24.94 18.59
CA ASN A 39 -7.22 26.31 18.23
C ASN A 39 -6.51 26.82 16.96
N LEU A 40 -5.27 26.38 16.73
CA LEU A 40 -4.50 26.64 15.51
C LEU A 40 -5.13 25.91 14.32
N MET A 41 -5.53 24.65 14.52
CA MET A 41 -6.28 23.90 13.51
C MET A 41 -7.63 24.51 13.18
N LEU A 42 -8.38 24.97 14.19
CA LEU A 42 -9.67 25.62 13.93
C LEU A 42 -9.49 26.86 13.03
N HIS A 43 -8.41 27.61 13.19
CA HIS A 43 -8.09 28.70 12.28
C HIS A 43 -7.82 28.18 10.85
N ILE A 44 -6.98 27.16 10.72
CA ILE A 44 -6.64 26.56 9.41
C ILE A 44 -7.91 26.08 8.70
N THR A 45 -8.74 25.28 9.37
CA THR A 45 -9.94 24.70 8.76
C THR A 45 -10.99 25.74 8.39
N THR A 46 -11.06 26.87 9.11
CA THR A 46 -12.06 27.92 8.85
C THR A 46 -11.60 28.98 7.85
N LYS A 47 -10.31 29.35 7.86
CA LYS A 47 -9.77 30.41 6.99
C LYS A 47 -9.07 29.87 5.74
N HIS A 48 -8.63 28.62 5.78
CA HIS A 48 -7.93 27.95 4.68
C HIS A 48 -8.61 26.61 4.38
N PRO A 49 -9.83 26.59 3.83
CA PRO A 49 -10.57 25.34 3.58
C PRO A 49 -9.82 24.38 2.63
N GLN A 50 -8.91 24.89 1.80
CA GLN A 50 -8.03 24.12 0.91
C GLN A 50 -6.72 23.65 1.59
N TYR A 51 -6.59 23.75 2.91
CA TYR A 51 -5.34 23.45 3.61
C TYR A 51 -4.85 22.01 3.39
N GLU A 52 -5.76 21.05 3.23
CA GLU A 52 -5.40 19.65 3.04
C GLU A 52 -4.73 19.43 1.68
N GLU A 53 -5.23 20.07 0.63
CA GLU A 53 -4.61 20.07 -0.71
C GLU A 53 -3.26 20.80 -0.68
N MET A 54 -3.18 21.97 -0.04
CA MET A 54 -1.93 22.72 0.07
C MET A 54 -0.85 21.95 0.84
N TYR A 55 -1.22 21.36 1.98
CA TYR A 55 -0.32 20.56 2.80
C TYR A 55 0.12 19.29 2.09
N SER A 56 -0.81 18.58 1.44
CA SER A 56 -0.49 17.36 0.70
C SER A 56 0.38 17.67 -0.52
N ALA A 57 0.09 18.72 -1.28
CA ALA A 57 0.90 19.18 -2.41
C ALA A 57 2.32 19.57 -1.97
N ALA A 58 2.47 20.32 -0.88
CA ALA A 58 3.79 20.70 -0.37
C ALA A 58 4.59 19.51 0.19
N THR A 59 3.93 18.62 0.94
CA THR A 59 4.57 17.44 1.53
C THR A 59 4.93 16.39 0.47
N SER A 60 4.13 16.28 -0.60
CA SER A 60 4.47 15.45 -1.76
C SER A 60 5.50 16.12 -2.68
N SER A 61 5.53 17.45 -2.78
CA SER A 61 6.49 18.20 -3.60
C SER A 61 7.90 18.24 -3.00
N GLY A 62 8.03 18.23 -1.67
CA GLY A 62 9.31 18.29 -0.95
C GLY A 62 9.94 16.95 -0.58
N THR A 63 9.25 15.82 -0.77
CA THR A 63 9.80 14.50 -0.43
C THR A 63 10.54 13.89 -1.62
N LEU A 64 11.72 13.31 -1.37
CA LEU A 64 12.49 12.57 -2.39
C LEU A 64 11.65 11.47 -3.07
N GLN A 65 10.56 11.03 -2.44
CA GLN A 65 9.55 10.12 -3.00
C GLN A 65 9.00 10.58 -4.35
N ARG A 66 8.83 11.90 -4.58
CA ARG A 66 8.40 12.43 -5.89
C ARG A 66 9.40 12.16 -7.01
N PHE A 67 10.67 12.05 -6.67
CA PHE A 67 11.74 11.68 -7.59
C PHE A 67 12.01 10.17 -7.62
N GLY A 68 11.09 9.36 -7.07
CA GLY A 68 11.19 7.89 -7.05
C GLY A 68 12.05 7.34 -5.91
N PHE A 69 12.53 8.16 -4.97
CA PHE A 69 13.28 7.66 -3.83
C PHE A 69 12.35 7.09 -2.75
N VAL A 70 12.48 5.80 -2.47
CA VAL A 70 11.72 5.10 -1.45
C VAL A 70 12.54 5.04 -0.16
N SER A 71 11.91 5.17 1.01
CA SER A 71 12.61 5.00 2.29
C SER A 71 13.15 3.57 2.42
N GLN A 72 14.27 3.40 3.13
CA GLN A 72 14.82 2.05 3.39
C GLN A 72 13.78 1.13 4.06
N GLU A 73 13.01 1.66 4.99
CA GLU A 73 11.96 0.91 5.70
C GLU A 73 10.90 0.36 4.72
N THR A 74 10.43 1.20 3.78
CA THR A 74 9.48 0.78 2.75
C THR A 74 10.11 -0.22 1.78
N ASN A 75 11.39 -0.05 1.43
CA ASN A 75 12.11 -1.02 0.62
C ASN A 75 12.19 -2.39 1.30
N HIS A 76 12.53 -2.45 2.60
CA HIS A 76 12.60 -3.71 3.34
C HIS A 76 11.24 -4.42 3.41
N ARG A 77 10.15 -3.68 3.64
CA ARG A 77 8.79 -4.25 3.57
C ARG A 77 8.47 -4.80 2.19
N PHE A 78 8.84 -4.06 1.14
CA PHE A 78 8.67 -4.51 -0.24
C PHE A 78 9.45 -5.80 -0.52
N GLN A 79 10.68 -5.95 -0.02
CA GLN A 79 11.44 -7.19 -0.20
C GLN A 79 10.77 -8.39 0.48
N TRP A 80 10.23 -8.22 1.69
CA TRP A 80 9.44 -9.26 2.36
C TRP A 80 8.16 -9.61 1.59
N LEU A 81 7.45 -8.62 1.05
CA LEU A 81 6.28 -8.85 0.20
C LEU A 81 6.66 -9.64 -1.06
N ARG A 82 7.71 -9.22 -1.74
CA ARG A 82 8.24 -9.87 -2.93
C ARG A 82 8.61 -11.32 -2.66
N TRP A 83 9.28 -11.59 -1.54
CA TRP A 83 9.57 -12.95 -1.09
C TRP A 83 8.32 -13.80 -1.00
N VAL A 84 7.26 -13.31 -0.34
CA VAL A 84 6.02 -14.08 -0.18
C VAL A 84 5.29 -14.25 -1.50
N VAL A 85 5.16 -13.19 -2.30
CA VAL A 85 4.39 -13.21 -3.55
C VAL A 85 5.08 -14.04 -4.64
N GLU A 86 6.40 -13.93 -4.81
CA GLU A 86 7.12 -14.64 -5.87
C GLU A 86 7.43 -16.10 -5.53
N ARG A 87 7.66 -16.43 -4.25
CA ARG A 87 8.04 -17.79 -3.82
C ARG A 87 6.88 -18.60 -3.24
N ASN A 88 5.77 -17.95 -2.90
CA ASN A 88 4.62 -18.56 -2.23
C ASN A 88 4.94 -19.42 -0.98
N PRO A 89 5.83 -18.96 -0.06
CA PRO A 89 6.03 -19.62 1.22
C PRO A 89 4.84 -19.35 2.17
N PRO A 90 4.68 -20.15 3.25
CA PRO A 90 3.73 -19.81 4.30
C PRO A 90 4.10 -18.47 4.95
N ILE A 91 3.09 -17.71 5.40
CA ILE A 91 3.32 -16.39 6.03
C ILE A 91 4.10 -16.50 7.35
N SER A 92 4.11 -17.67 7.99
CA SER A 92 4.97 -17.96 9.15
C SER A 92 6.46 -17.97 8.82
N GLU A 93 6.83 -18.08 7.54
CA GLU A 93 8.23 -18.13 7.11
C GLU A 93 9.00 -16.85 7.46
N VAL A 94 8.32 -15.70 7.44
CA VAL A 94 8.95 -14.40 7.75
C VAL A 94 9.28 -14.22 9.23
N VAL A 95 8.72 -15.08 10.09
CA VAL A 95 9.05 -15.15 11.52
C VAL A 95 9.98 -16.31 11.87
N ASN A 96 10.32 -17.16 10.90
CA ASN A 96 11.27 -18.26 11.09
C ASN A 96 12.70 -17.70 11.32
N ASP A 97 13.38 -18.21 12.35
CA ASP A 97 14.70 -17.72 12.75
C ASP A 97 15.79 -17.98 11.70
N VAL A 98 15.74 -19.10 11.00
CA VAL A 98 16.69 -19.42 9.92
C VAL A 98 16.48 -18.45 8.76
N THR A 99 15.25 -18.27 8.33
CA THR A 99 14.93 -17.32 7.24
C THR A 99 15.32 -15.89 7.61
N ARG A 100 15.09 -15.47 8.85
CA ARG A 100 15.55 -14.16 9.34
C ARG A 100 17.07 -14.03 9.34
N SER A 101 17.79 -15.04 9.82
CA SER A 101 19.26 -15.00 9.85
C SER A 101 19.90 -14.99 8.47
N MET A 102 19.23 -15.58 7.47
CA MET A 102 19.68 -15.54 6.06
C MET A 102 19.23 -14.28 5.32
N SER A 103 18.17 -13.61 5.78
CA SER A 103 17.66 -12.38 5.17
C SER A 103 18.56 -11.18 5.50
N LYS A 104 18.77 -10.29 4.53
CA LYS A 104 19.47 -9.00 4.75
C LYS A 104 18.55 -7.91 5.29
N TRP A 105 17.27 -8.22 5.48
CA TRP A 105 16.23 -7.25 5.78
C TRP A 105 15.86 -7.29 7.26
N PRO A 106 15.54 -6.16 7.89
CA PRO A 106 15.07 -6.15 9.26
C PRO A 106 13.87 -7.09 9.46
N PRO A 107 13.79 -7.78 10.62
CA PRO A 107 12.68 -8.67 10.91
C PRO A 107 11.32 -7.98 10.81
N ILE A 108 10.34 -8.68 10.25
CA ILE A 108 8.94 -8.26 10.22
C ILE A 108 8.07 -9.27 10.97
N SER A 109 6.95 -8.82 11.54
CA SER A 109 5.93 -9.71 12.07
C SER A 109 4.96 -10.14 10.96
N SER A 110 4.42 -11.36 11.05
CA SER A 110 3.39 -11.84 10.12
C SER A 110 2.17 -10.89 10.06
N LYS A 111 1.80 -10.28 11.20
CA LYS A 111 0.72 -9.28 11.28
C LYS A 111 1.04 -8.03 10.47
N ALA A 112 2.25 -7.50 10.60
CA ALA A 112 2.67 -6.31 9.85
C ALA A 112 2.77 -6.60 8.35
N LEU A 113 3.29 -7.78 7.97
CA LEU A 113 3.34 -8.19 6.57
C LEU A 113 1.94 -8.33 5.97
N ASN A 114 1.00 -8.96 6.68
CA ASN A 114 -0.41 -9.06 6.26
C ASN A 114 -1.04 -7.68 6.05
N ALA A 115 -0.81 -6.74 6.96
CA ALA A 115 -1.30 -5.37 6.78
C ALA A 115 -0.72 -4.70 5.52
N CYS A 116 0.57 -4.95 5.22
CA CYS A 116 1.18 -4.48 3.98
C CYS A 116 0.55 -5.15 2.76
N MET A 117 0.33 -6.47 2.78
CA MET A 117 -0.32 -7.21 1.70
C MET A 117 -1.71 -6.65 1.43
N HIS A 118 -2.55 -6.47 2.44
CA HIS A 118 -3.88 -5.87 2.27
C HIS A 118 -3.84 -4.47 1.65
N THR A 119 -2.86 -3.66 2.04
CA THR A 119 -2.70 -2.31 1.49
C THR A 119 -2.30 -2.37 0.01
N VAL A 120 -1.36 -3.24 -0.34
CA VAL A 120 -0.95 -3.45 -1.74
C VAL A 120 -2.10 -4.02 -2.56
N THR A 121 -2.84 -5.00 -2.04
CA THR A 121 -4.01 -5.57 -2.72
C THR A 121 -5.05 -4.52 -3.06
N LYS A 122 -5.34 -3.58 -2.15
CA LYS A 122 -6.26 -2.46 -2.42
C LYS A 122 -5.76 -1.55 -3.54
N ASN A 123 -4.47 -1.25 -3.57
CA ASN A 123 -3.92 -0.39 -4.62
C ASN A 123 -3.87 -1.12 -5.97
N VAL A 124 -3.47 -2.39 -5.96
CA VAL A 124 -3.43 -3.24 -7.15
C VAL A 124 -4.83 -3.49 -7.68
N SER A 125 -5.85 -3.65 -6.83
CA SER A 125 -7.23 -3.83 -7.29
C SER A 125 -7.75 -2.63 -8.07
N VAL A 126 -7.35 -1.41 -7.73
CA VAL A 126 -7.71 -0.21 -8.51
C VAL A 126 -7.09 -0.25 -9.91
N VAL A 127 -5.82 -0.68 -10.01
CA VAL A 127 -5.15 -0.82 -11.32
C VAL A 127 -5.80 -1.94 -12.13
N ILE A 128 -6.07 -3.10 -11.50
CA ILE A 128 -6.75 -4.21 -12.16
C ILE A 128 -8.15 -3.81 -12.64
N ASP A 129 -8.92 -3.05 -11.85
CA ASP A 129 -10.24 -2.56 -12.25
C ASP A 129 -10.18 -1.66 -13.49
N GLN A 130 -9.18 -0.77 -13.55
CA GLN A 130 -8.91 0.05 -14.73
C GLN A 130 -8.48 -0.80 -15.95
N GLU A 131 -7.67 -1.84 -15.75
CA GLU A 131 -7.21 -2.72 -16.81
C GLU A 131 -8.29 -3.66 -17.35
N LEU A 132 -9.14 -4.22 -16.48
CA LEU A 132 -10.25 -5.09 -16.86
C LEU A 132 -11.29 -4.35 -17.71
N GLY A 133 -11.45 -3.04 -17.48
CA GLY A 133 -12.37 -2.20 -18.23
C GLY A 133 -13.83 -2.65 -18.11
N VAL A 134 -14.62 -2.38 -19.15
CA VAL A 134 -16.09 -2.59 -19.12
C VAL A 134 -16.47 -4.05 -19.37
N SER A 135 -15.60 -4.85 -20.00
CA SER A 135 -15.90 -6.23 -20.39
C SER A 135 -14.74 -7.16 -20.11
N PHE A 136 -14.97 -8.13 -19.22
CA PHE A 136 -14.07 -9.23 -18.91
C PHE A 136 -14.87 -10.52 -18.70
N GLY A 137 -14.24 -11.66 -18.91
CA GLY A 137 -14.76 -12.98 -18.57
C GLY A 137 -14.42 -13.37 -17.14
N LEU A 138 -15.27 -14.21 -16.54
CA LEU A 138 -14.98 -14.87 -15.27
C LEU A 138 -14.76 -16.36 -15.52
N MET A 139 -13.63 -16.88 -15.07
CA MET A 139 -13.32 -18.32 -15.10
C MET A 139 -13.41 -18.89 -13.70
N PHE A 140 -14.11 -20.02 -13.58
CA PHE A 140 -14.33 -20.74 -12.33
C PHE A 140 -13.53 -22.04 -12.37
N TYR A 141 -12.73 -22.29 -11.34
CA TYR A 141 -12.02 -23.56 -11.14
C TYR A 141 -12.42 -24.18 -9.81
N GLY A 142 -13.20 -25.27 -9.88
CA GLY A 142 -13.69 -25.97 -8.70
C GLY A 142 -12.82 -27.18 -8.35
N TRP A 143 -12.54 -27.40 -7.06
CA TRP A 143 -11.98 -28.65 -6.55
C TRP A 143 -12.61 -29.04 -5.22
N SER A 144 -12.37 -30.26 -4.75
CA SER A 144 -12.85 -30.75 -3.46
C SER A 144 -11.73 -31.45 -2.71
N HIS A 145 -11.71 -31.30 -1.39
CA HIS A 145 -10.80 -32.02 -0.51
C HIS A 145 -11.54 -32.45 0.76
N GLY A 146 -11.72 -33.76 0.94
CA GLY A 146 -12.57 -34.30 1.99
C GLY A 146 -14.03 -33.88 1.81
N SER A 147 -14.62 -33.29 2.84
CA SER A 147 -15.99 -32.75 2.83
C SER A 147 -16.07 -31.28 2.38
N MET A 148 -14.94 -30.63 2.05
CA MET A 148 -14.91 -29.23 1.64
C MET A 148 -14.85 -29.08 0.12
N HIS A 149 -15.71 -28.23 -0.40
CA HIS A 149 -15.75 -27.83 -1.81
C HIS A 149 -15.20 -26.41 -1.95
N TYR A 150 -14.33 -26.20 -2.92
CA TYR A 150 -13.65 -24.93 -3.18
C TYR A 150 -13.91 -24.50 -4.61
N ILE A 151 -14.03 -23.19 -4.81
CA ILE A 151 -14.12 -22.57 -6.13
C ILE A 151 -13.14 -21.41 -6.14
N GLU A 152 -12.24 -21.41 -7.11
CA GLU A 152 -11.37 -20.29 -7.42
C GLU A 152 -11.93 -19.51 -8.61
N LEU A 153 -11.83 -18.19 -8.52
CA LEU A 153 -12.36 -17.23 -9.47
C LEU A 153 -11.21 -16.46 -10.11
N TYR A 154 -11.19 -16.43 -11.43
CA TYR A 154 -10.24 -15.65 -12.22
C TYR A 154 -10.98 -14.67 -13.12
N GLY A 155 -10.49 -13.42 -13.17
CA GLY A 155 -10.86 -12.46 -14.21
C GLY A 155 -10.00 -12.69 -15.46
N VAL A 156 -10.61 -12.75 -16.63
CA VAL A 156 -9.96 -12.96 -17.93
C VAL A 156 -10.35 -11.81 -18.84
N TYR A 157 -9.37 -11.08 -19.36
CA TYR A 157 -9.59 -9.93 -20.25
C TYR A 157 -8.62 -9.98 -21.41
N ASP A 158 -9.00 -9.37 -22.53
CA ASP A 158 -8.16 -9.29 -23.72
C ASP A 158 -7.34 -7.99 -23.71
N VAL A 159 -6.03 -8.10 -23.90
CA VAL A 159 -5.12 -6.95 -23.98
C VAL A 159 -4.84 -6.73 -25.46
N MET A 160 -5.45 -5.68 -26.04
CA MET A 160 -5.46 -5.41 -27.48
C MET A 160 -4.11 -5.66 -28.19
N GLY A 161 -4.03 -6.75 -28.96
CA GLY A 161 -3.11 -6.89 -30.10
C GLY A 161 -1.95 -7.88 -29.99
N LEU A 162 -1.67 -8.45 -28.82
CA LEU A 162 -0.84 -9.66 -28.70
C LEU A 162 -1.66 -10.63 -27.86
N GLY A 163 -2.06 -11.76 -28.44
CA GLY A 163 -2.77 -12.82 -27.75
C GLY A 163 -1.93 -13.38 -26.61
N VAL A 164 -1.94 -12.67 -25.49
CA VAL A 164 -1.32 -13.04 -24.22
C VAL A 164 -2.47 -13.10 -23.25
N SER A 165 -2.93 -14.31 -22.96
CA SER A 165 -3.66 -14.58 -21.73
C SER A 165 -2.73 -14.21 -20.57
N ALA A 166 -2.77 -12.96 -20.13
CA ALA A 166 -2.02 -12.47 -18.99
C ALA A 166 -2.67 -13.00 -17.71
N CYS A 167 -2.58 -14.31 -17.51
CA CYS A 167 -2.68 -14.86 -16.16
C CYS A 167 -1.26 -14.85 -15.62
N SER A 168 -1.07 -14.16 -14.49
CA SER A 168 0.22 -13.93 -13.81
C SER A 168 0.97 -15.22 -13.40
N ARG A 169 0.44 -16.40 -13.76
CA ARG A 169 1.00 -17.72 -13.56
C ARG A 169 0.87 -18.67 -14.77
N CYS A 170 0.45 -18.20 -15.95
CA CYS A 170 -0.01 -19.12 -17.00
C CYS A 170 1.08 -19.89 -17.76
N HIS A 171 2.35 -19.47 -17.71
CA HIS A 171 3.44 -20.28 -18.27
C HIS A 171 3.83 -21.50 -17.42
N LEU A 172 3.39 -21.59 -16.16
CA LEU A 172 3.63 -22.77 -15.31
C LEU A 172 2.53 -23.83 -15.47
N TRP A 173 1.28 -23.41 -15.69
CA TRP A 173 0.13 -24.31 -15.74
C TRP A 173 0.17 -25.30 -16.92
N GLU A 174 0.64 -24.88 -18.11
CA GLU A 174 0.81 -25.81 -19.24
C GLU A 174 1.82 -26.93 -18.96
N LYS A 175 2.84 -26.67 -18.13
CA LYS A 175 3.86 -27.66 -17.79
C LYS A 175 3.37 -28.61 -16.69
N GLU A 176 2.67 -28.10 -15.68
CA GLU A 176 2.14 -28.92 -14.58
C GLU A 176 0.93 -29.76 -15.01
N ALA A 177 0.04 -29.24 -15.85
CA ALA A 177 -1.07 -30.02 -16.42
C ALA A 177 -0.59 -31.15 -17.34
N LYS A 178 0.54 -30.98 -18.05
CA LYS A 178 1.18 -32.06 -18.83
C LYS A 178 1.89 -33.08 -17.93
N ALA A 179 2.43 -32.68 -16.78
CA ALA A 179 3.04 -33.58 -15.80
C ALA A 179 2.00 -34.44 -15.06
N LEU A 180 0.87 -33.85 -14.65
CA LEU A 180 -0.22 -34.54 -13.96
C LEU A 180 -0.94 -35.58 -14.83
N LYS A 181 -1.02 -35.37 -16.14
CA LYS A 181 -1.56 -36.39 -17.08
C LYS A 181 -0.65 -37.61 -17.28
N ARG A 182 0.62 -37.54 -16.85
CA ARG A 182 1.62 -38.62 -17.03
C ARG A 182 1.75 -39.53 -15.82
N THR A 183 1.28 -39.10 -14.64
CA THR A 183 1.36 -39.86 -13.38
C THR A 183 0.06 -40.51 -12.94
N SER A 184 -1.04 -40.35 -13.70
CA SER A 184 -2.26 -41.16 -13.55
C SER A 184 -2.35 -42.21 -14.66
N ARG A 185 -1.51 -43.24 -14.57
CA ARG A 185 -1.72 -44.56 -15.17
C ARG A 185 -1.23 -45.62 -14.21
#